data_AF-A0A397A7X0-F1
#
_entry.id   AF-A0A397A7X0-F1
#
_cell.length_a   1.000
_cell.length_b   1.000
_cell.length_c   1.000
_cell.angle_alpha   90.00
_cell.angle_beta   90.00
_cell.angle_gamma   90.00
#
_symmetry.space_group_name_H-M   'P 1'
#
loop_
_entity.id
_entity.type
_entity.pdbx_description
1 polymer ?
#
loop_
_entity_poly.entity_id
_entity_poly.type
_entity_poly.pdbx_seq_one_letter_code
_entity_poly.pdbx_strand_id
1 'polypeptide(L)'
;RYLVLQVSIPAAAAISVEVGVLDTNGTRRRVVMSSAFRGAVVHQLHAQVRKAALIPCYVWLNWCFDVAALVDASFATTFRTIDSICLSGTCKLRRVFTMKEPPIPSDHPFGTTIYNV
;
A
#
# COMPACT_ATOMS: atom_id res chain seq x y z
N ARG A 1 -10.73 -3.32 4.44
CA ARG A 1 -9.87 -2.37 5.18
C ARG A 1 -8.43 -2.48 4.69
N TYR A 2 -7.88 -3.69 4.69
CA TYR A 2 -6.52 -3.94 4.22
C TYR A 2 -6.51 -4.25 2.73
N LEU A 3 -5.53 -3.69 2.02
CA LEU A 3 -5.16 -4.08 0.67
C LEU A 3 -3.88 -4.91 0.74
N VAL A 4 -3.86 -6.08 0.13
CA VAL A 4 -2.70 -6.98 0.12
C VAL A 4 -2.29 -7.30 -1.31
N LEU A 5 -1.01 -7.07 -1.61
CA LEU A 5 -0.38 -7.43 -2.87
C LEU A 5 0.64 -8.53 -2.64
N GLN A 6 0.48 -9.68 -3.30
CA GLN A 6 1.49 -10.72 -3.32
C GLN A 6 2.47 -10.46 -4.45
N VAL A 7 3.66 -9.98 -4.10
CA VAL A 7 4.66 -9.50 -5.06
C VAL A 7 6.04 -10.10 -4.79
N SER A 8 6.84 -10.16 -5.84
CA SER A 8 8.29 -10.39 -5.77
C SER A 8 8.99 -9.29 -6.56
N ILE A 9 9.89 -8.56 -5.91
CA ILE A 9 10.52 -7.35 -6.45
C ILE A 9 12.01 -7.64 -6.71
N PRO A 10 12.54 -7.41 -7.92
CA PRO A 10 13.96 -7.54 -8.20
C PRO A 10 14.81 -6.55 -7.38
N ALA A 11 16.09 -6.84 -7.21
CA ALA A 11 17.01 -5.89 -6.59
C ALA A 11 17.09 -4.59 -7.39
N ALA A 12 17.19 -3.46 -6.66
CA ALA A 12 17.27 -2.10 -7.21
C ALA A 12 16.06 -1.65 -8.08
N ALA A 13 14.97 -2.42 -8.15
CA ALA A 13 13.77 -2.01 -8.86
C ALA A 13 12.97 -0.97 -8.05
N ALA A 14 12.63 0.14 -8.71
CA ALA A 14 11.66 1.08 -8.18
C ALA A 14 10.25 0.49 -8.29
N ILE A 15 9.45 0.70 -7.25
CA ILE A 15 8.05 0.26 -7.22
C ILE A 15 7.17 1.31 -6.53
N SER A 16 5.97 1.47 -7.03
CA SER A 16 4.95 2.30 -6.42
C SER A 16 3.57 1.65 -6.45
N VAL A 17 2.80 1.92 -5.41
CA VAL A 17 1.40 1.54 -5.29
C VAL A 17 0.60 2.81 -5.09
N GLU A 18 -0.38 3.05 -5.94
CA GLU A 18 -1.38 4.10 -5.80
C GLU A 18 -2.74 3.46 -5.48
N VAL A 19 -3.41 4.00 -4.47
CA VAL A 19 -4.76 3.62 -4.08
C VAL A 19 -5.66 4.85 -4.20
N GLY A 20 -6.63 4.78 -5.11
CA GLY A 20 -7.72 5.73 -5.17
C GLY A 20 -8.81 5.33 -4.18
N VAL A 21 -9.27 6.28 -3.37
CA VAL A 21 -10.27 6.05 -2.33
C VAL A 21 -11.39 7.07 -2.41
N LEU A 22 -12.57 6.67 -1.93
CA LEU A 22 -13.64 7.59 -1.56
C LEU A 22 -13.68 7.68 -0.04
N ASP A 23 -13.73 8.90 0.50
CA ASP A 23 -13.96 9.12 1.93
C ASP A 23 -15.47 9.17 2.27
N THR A 24 -15.80 9.20 3.55
CA THR A 24 -17.19 9.31 4.03
C THR A 24 -17.84 10.65 3.70
N ASN A 25 -17.05 11.68 3.38
CA ASN A 25 -17.52 12.98 2.93
C ASN A 25 -17.85 13.00 1.42
N GLY A 26 -17.67 11.87 0.72
CA GLY A 26 -17.90 11.77 -0.72
C GLY A 26 -16.78 12.35 -1.58
N THR A 27 -15.62 12.65 -0.99
CA THR A 27 -14.46 13.19 -1.70
C THR A 27 -13.54 12.05 -2.17
N ARG A 28 -13.17 12.07 -3.45
CA ARG A 28 -12.19 11.13 -4.01
C ARG A 28 -10.78 11.61 -3.76
N ARG A 29 -9.93 10.73 -3.23
CA ARG A 29 -8.53 11.02 -2.88
C ARG A 29 -7.61 9.92 -3.37
N ARG A 30 -6.32 10.22 -3.44
CA ARG A 30 -5.30 9.27 -3.88
C ARG A 30 -4.17 9.19 -2.86
N VAL A 31 -3.78 7.98 -2.48
CA VAL A 31 -2.61 7.74 -1.66
C VAL A 31 -1.59 7.01 -2.50
N VAL A 32 -0.41 7.60 -2.69
CA VAL A 32 0.69 7.02 -3.46
C VAL A 32 1.82 6.66 -2.51
N MET A 33 2.28 5.43 -2.59
CA MET A 33 3.42 4.91 -1.85
C MET A 33 4.49 4.49 -2.84
N SER A 34 5.66 5.11 -2.79
CA SER A 34 6.73 4.85 -3.74
C SER A 34 8.08 4.71 -3.05
N SER A 35 8.92 3.79 -3.55
CA SER A 35 10.32 3.70 -3.13
C SER A 35 11.16 4.91 -3.56
N ALA A 36 10.66 5.73 -4.49
CA ALA A 36 11.35 6.93 -4.96
C ALA A 36 11.11 8.15 -4.06
N PHE A 37 10.10 8.11 -3.18
CA PHE A 37 9.76 9.26 -2.35
C PHE A 37 10.77 9.45 -1.22
N ARG A 38 11.31 10.66 -1.14
CA ARG A 38 12.24 11.08 -0.09
C ARG A 38 11.53 11.68 1.13
N GLY A 39 10.21 11.69 1.18
CA GLY A 39 9.44 12.27 2.28
C GLY A 39 7.96 12.00 2.10
N ALA A 40 7.17 12.35 3.12
CA ALA A 40 5.73 12.38 3.01
C ALA A 40 5.28 13.79 2.59
N VAL A 41 4.32 13.86 1.67
CA VAL A 41 3.72 15.13 1.22
C VAL A 41 2.21 14.93 1.16
N VAL A 42 1.47 15.80 1.83
CA VAL A 42 0.01 15.72 1.88
C VAL A 42 -0.59 16.98 1.29
N HIS A 43 -1.47 16.79 0.32
CA HIS A 43 -2.35 17.81 -0.23
C HIS A 43 -3.80 17.39 -0.02
N GLN A 44 -4.75 18.28 -0.29
CA GLN A 44 -6.18 17.99 -0.07
C GLN A 44 -6.66 16.73 -0.79
N LEU A 45 -6.24 16.48 -2.03
CA LEU A 45 -6.75 15.35 -2.84
C LEU A 45 -5.74 14.21 -3.02
N HIS A 46 -4.52 14.39 -2.52
CA HIS A 46 -3.43 13.46 -2.79
C HIS A 46 -2.41 13.45 -1.66
N ALA A 47 -1.97 12.25 -1.28
CA ALA A 47 -0.91 12.04 -0.32
C ALA A 47 0.19 11.16 -0.92
N GLN A 48 1.43 11.62 -0.82
CA GLN A 48 2.62 10.81 -0.99
C GLN A 48 3.06 10.31 0.37
N VAL A 49 3.07 9.00 0.54
CA VAL A 49 3.53 8.35 1.76
C VAL A 49 4.87 7.71 1.48
N ARG A 50 5.87 8.04 2.28
CA ARG A 50 7.17 7.37 2.20
C ARG A 50 6.97 5.92 2.62
N LYS A 51 7.49 5.00 1.82
CA LYS A 51 7.57 3.58 2.17
C LYS A 51 8.37 3.40 3.47
N ALA A 52 7.75 2.81 4.49
CA ALA A 52 8.29 2.77 5.85
C ALA A 52 9.40 1.71 6.04
N ALA A 53 9.36 0.61 5.28
CA ALA A 53 10.26 -0.53 5.46
C ALA A 53 11.09 -0.86 4.21
N LEU A 54 12.31 -1.35 4.44
CA LEU A 54 13.10 -2.06 3.43
C LEU A 54 12.28 -3.27 2.96
N ILE A 55 12.07 -3.37 1.64
CA ILE A 55 11.42 -4.54 1.06
C ILE A 55 12.50 -5.54 0.65
N PRO A 56 12.45 -6.78 1.18
CA PRO A 56 13.29 -7.87 0.71
C PRO A 56 13.13 -8.08 -0.80
N CYS A 57 14.25 -8.23 -1.49
CA CYS A 57 14.29 -8.46 -2.94
C CYS A 57 14.29 -9.97 -3.25
N TYR A 58 13.80 -10.34 -4.43
CA TYR A 58 13.78 -11.71 -4.96
C TYR A 58 13.05 -12.76 -4.10
N VAL A 59 12.20 -12.33 -3.18
CA VAL A 59 11.34 -13.20 -2.38
C VAL A 59 9.88 -12.84 -2.60
N TRP A 60 9.00 -13.83 -2.48
CA TRP A 60 7.57 -13.58 -2.43
C TRP A 60 7.20 -13.02 -1.07
N LEU A 61 6.47 -11.90 -1.06
CA LEU A 61 5.97 -11.26 0.15
C LEU A 61 4.52 -10.82 -0.01
N ASN A 62 3.82 -10.72 1.11
CA ASN A 62 2.53 -10.05 1.22
C ASN A 62 2.77 -8.59 1.58
N TRP A 63 2.56 -7.68 0.63
CA TRP A 63 2.64 -6.26 0.87
C TRP A 63 1.28 -5.75 1.32
N CYS A 64 1.14 -5.47 2.61
CA CYS A 64 -0.11 -5.12 3.26
C CYS A 64 -0.19 -3.62 3.55
N PHE A 65 -1.31 -3.01 3.20
CA PHE A 65 -1.62 -1.62 3.43
C PHE A 65 -2.91 -1.51 4.24
N ASP A 66 -2.86 -0.87 5.41
CA ASP A 66 -4.07 -0.47 6.11
C ASP A 66 -4.63 0.82 5.48
N VAL A 67 -5.51 0.65 4.49
CA VAL A 67 -6.02 1.78 3.70
C VAL A 67 -6.80 2.75 4.59
N ALA A 68 -7.50 2.26 5.61
CA ALA A 68 -8.24 3.12 6.52
C ALA A 68 -7.29 3.99 7.37
N ALA A 69 -6.22 3.40 7.90
CA ALA A 69 -5.21 4.14 8.65
C ALA A 69 -4.47 5.16 7.76
N LEU A 70 -4.12 4.78 6.53
CA LEU A 70 -3.48 5.69 5.57
C LEU A 70 -4.35 6.92 5.26
N VAL A 71 -5.65 6.72 5.08
CA VAL A 71 -6.61 7.80 4.81
C VAL A 71 -6.78 8.72 6.02
N ASP A 72 -6.90 8.13 7.21
CA ASP A 72 -7.03 8.89 8.46
C ASP A 72 -5.76 9.71 8.73
N ALA A 73 -4.58 9.09 8.66
CA ALA A 73 -3.29 9.76 8.86
C ALA A 73 -3.00 10.84 7.80
N SER A 74 -3.44 10.64 6.54
CA SER A 74 -3.16 11.58 5.46
C SER A 74 -4.17 12.72 5.39
N PHE A 75 -5.45 12.48 5.68
CA PHE A 75 -6.50 13.46 5.38
C PHE A 75 -7.42 13.77 6.56
N ALA A 76 -7.16 13.20 7.75
CA ALA A 76 -8.00 13.33 8.94
C ALA A 76 -9.48 13.03 8.64
N THR A 77 -9.72 11.97 7.88
CA THR A 77 -11.05 11.56 7.42
C THR A 77 -11.20 10.05 7.41
N THR A 78 -12.44 9.57 7.28
CA THR A 78 -12.75 8.15 7.33
C THR A 78 -12.83 7.57 5.92
N PHE A 79 -12.11 6.47 5.70
CA PHE A 79 -12.18 5.66 4.49
C PHE A 79 -13.58 5.05 4.28
N ARG A 80 -14.07 5.05 3.03
CA ARG A 80 -15.32 4.40 2.63
C ARG A 80 -15.11 3.28 1.62
N THR A 81 -14.53 3.56 0.45
CA THR A 81 -14.29 2.56 -0.62
C THR A 81 -12.91 2.73 -1.24
N ILE A 82 -12.36 1.62 -1.75
CA ILE A 82 -11.23 1.65 -2.69
C ILE A 82 -11.86 1.70 -4.09
N ASP A 83 -11.55 2.75 -4.84
CA ASP A 83 -12.08 2.97 -6.18
C ASP A 83 -11.09 2.53 -7.27
N SER A 84 -9.78 2.59 -6.97
CA SER A 84 -8.74 2.15 -7.90
C SER A 84 -7.49 1.67 -7.18
N ILE A 85 -6.77 0.76 -7.84
CA ILE A 85 -5.45 0.28 -7.42
C ILE A 85 -4.55 0.33 -8.65
N CYS A 86 -3.41 1.00 -8.53
CA CYS A 86 -2.39 1.05 -9.58
C CYS A 86 -1.04 0.59 -9.00
N LEU A 87 -0.42 -0.39 -9.66
CA LEU A 87 0.90 -0.91 -9.33
C LEU A 87 1.85 -0.57 -10.47
N SER A 88 2.88 0.21 -10.18
CA SER A 88 3.86 0.66 -11.17
C SER A 88 5.27 0.24 -10.79
N GLY A 89 6.11 0.03 -11.80
CA GLY A 89 7.49 -0.43 -11.63
C GLY A 89 7.66 -1.92 -11.95
N THR A 90 8.86 -2.44 -11.68
CA THR A 90 9.23 -3.81 -12.07
C THR A 90 8.99 -4.77 -10.91
N CYS A 91 8.00 -5.65 -11.04
CA CYS A 91 7.77 -6.74 -10.10
C CYS A 91 7.07 -7.92 -10.76
N LYS A 92 7.09 -9.08 -10.09
CA LYS A 92 6.18 -10.20 -10.37
C LYS A 92 4.99 -10.06 -9.44
N LEU A 93 3.78 -10.02 -10.00
CA LEU A 93 2.53 -9.98 -9.25
C LEU A 93 1.85 -11.35 -9.28
N ARG A 94 1.43 -11.85 -8.11
CA ARG A 94 0.73 -13.13 -7.98
C ARG A 94 -0.74 -12.95 -7.64
N ARG A 95 -1.06 -12.09 -6.67
CA ARG A 95 -2.44 -11.83 -6.22
C ARG A 95 -2.62 -10.40 -5.74
N VAL A 96 -3.83 -9.90 -5.92
CA VAL A 96 -4.33 -8.65 -5.34
C VAL A 96 -5.64 -9.00 -4.65
N PHE A 97 -5.75 -8.70 -3.35
CA PHE A 97 -6.95 -8.99 -2.59
C PHE A 97 -7.10 -8.02 -1.42
N THR A 98 -8.31 -7.99 -0.84
CA THR A 98 -8.60 -7.19 0.34
C THR A 98 -8.96 -8.07 1.52
N MET A 99 -8.71 -7.57 2.73
CA MET A 99 -9.08 -8.23 3.97
C MET A 99 -9.81 -7.27 4.91
N LYS A 100 -10.67 -7.84 5.76
CA LYS A 100 -11.33 -7.10 6.85
C LYS A 100 -10.37 -6.88 8.01
N GLU A 101 -9.66 -7.94 8.40
CA GLU A 101 -8.67 -7.98 9.47
C GLU A 101 -7.25 -7.95 8.91
N PRO A 102 -6.24 -7.53 9.70
CA PRO A 102 -4.86 -7.57 9.26
C PRO A 102 -4.44 -9.03 8.98
N PRO A 103 -3.55 -9.27 8.00
CA PRO A 103 -2.97 -10.59 7.81
C PRO A 103 -2.31 -11.05 9.12
N ILE A 104 -2.47 -12.33 9.47
CA ILE A 104 -1.76 -12.94 10.60
C ILE A 104 -0.31 -13.15 10.16
N PRO A 105 0.69 -12.68 10.94
CA PRO A 105 2.09 -12.99 10.66
C PRO A 105 2.26 -14.50 10.60
N SER A 106 2.79 -15.02 9.49
CA SER A 106 3.08 -16.44 9.34
C SER A 106 4.58 -16.65 9.22
N ASP A 107 5.14 -17.56 10.02
CA ASP A 107 6.56 -17.98 9.97
C ASP A 107 6.91 -18.80 8.71
N HIS A 108 5.97 -18.94 7.77
CA HIS A 108 6.24 -19.61 6.49
C HIS A 108 7.23 -18.78 5.66
N PRO A 109 8.23 -19.37 4.98
CA PRO A 109 9.22 -18.64 4.17
C PRO A 109 8.63 -17.83 2.99
N PHE A 110 7.35 -17.98 2.68
CA PHE A 110 6.61 -17.22 1.66
C PHE A 110 5.54 -16.30 2.28
N GLY A 111 5.51 -16.24 3.60
CA GLY A 111 4.51 -15.61 4.44
C GLY A 111 4.90 -14.22 4.94
N THR A 112 6.11 -13.76 4.62
CA THR A 112 6.63 -12.44 5.02
C THR A 112 5.62 -11.36 4.67
N THR A 113 5.00 -10.80 5.71
CA THR A 113 4.03 -9.73 5.57
C THR A 113 4.69 -8.43 5.99
N ILE A 114 4.71 -7.47 5.07
CA ILE A 114 5.23 -6.13 5.35
C ILE A 114 4.05 -5.19 5.45
N TYR A 115 3.96 -4.51 6.58
CA TYR A 115 2.95 -3.50 6.84
C TYR A 115 3.52 -2.12 6.50
N ASN A 116 2.76 -1.35 5.72
CA ASN A 116 2.89 0.10 5.75
C ASN A 116 1.67 0.67 6.49
N VAL A 117 1.95 1.47 7.50
CA VAL A 117 1.00 2.30 8.24
C VAL A 117 1.08 3.71 7.66
#